data_AF-R7SFD5-F1
#
_entry.id   AF-R7SFD5-F1
#
_cell.length_a   1.000
_cell.length_b   1.000
_cell.length_c   1.000
_cell.angle_alpha   90.00
_cell.angle_beta   90.00
_cell.angle_gamma   90.00
#
_symmetry.space_group_name_H-M   'P 1'
#
loop_
_entity.id
_entity.type
_entity.pdbx_description
1 polymer ?
#
loop_
_entity_poly.entity_id
_entity_poly.type
_entity_poly.pdbx_seq_one_letter_code
_entity_poly.pdbx_strand_id
1 'polypeptide(L)'
;MSNTKPCYSREEFISTTRSQIDQAFTQPESSLSHYLAENFPKLVDPNVDTVFRWCFLESLLARFAVARRMASTKEGPNDTFVQTCIQAGMAGPLVTLAKEKTGLVTPETWNEESFPRLMPPFQAMNLLEAVVPSIRLIEQRGTAIHDLIKHGVLDVVFCNMNARLLIRRLTATRMLASLSERTLIPRKVPPSTTAKLLCVLFTAALRDPALDSEQLNDETTLWQSWFEDDFRDSRNNKELGDWYLSARSRRWMVSRLCGRIQRYAMEAAHRLIAIPPPSLSKLWIEVLECRPEITSLLLECTMLERPEYYPETHIGLDSVEALSALFRWPSYWIPGISVPTDRPYLSQDLKLTLRLFSILISHKGWVEKIIDIWETHDADNESVITR
;
A
#
# COMPACT_ATOMS: atom_id res chain seq x y z
N MET A 1 44.74 -13.68 31.41
CA MET A 1 43.58 -14.48 30.99
C MET A 1 43.05 -13.90 29.69
N SER A 2 43.46 -14.47 28.56
CA SER A 2 43.02 -14.09 27.22
C SER A 2 41.59 -14.58 27.01
N ASN A 3 40.65 -13.64 27.00
CA ASN A 3 39.23 -13.90 26.83
C ASN A 3 38.96 -14.14 25.32
N THR A 4 39.21 -15.37 24.86
CA THR A 4 38.88 -15.79 23.50
C THR A 4 37.36 -15.81 23.34
N LYS A 5 36.81 -14.80 22.68
CA LYS A 5 35.40 -14.80 22.26
C LYS A 5 35.15 -16.03 21.38
N PRO A 6 34.12 -16.85 21.66
CA PRO A 6 33.75 -17.96 20.79
C PRO A 6 33.42 -17.43 19.38
N CYS A 7 34.02 -18.05 18.37
CA CYS A 7 33.76 -17.75 16.97
C CYS A 7 32.53 -18.57 16.53
N TYR A 8 31.34 -18.05 16.79
CA TYR A 8 30.09 -18.63 16.28
C TYR A 8 30.02 -18.48 14.76
N SER A 9 29.46 -19.48 14.07
CA SER A 9 29.12 -19.31 12.64
C SER A 9 28.01 -18.25 12.53
N ARG A 10 27.95 -17.53 11.40
CA ARG A 10 26.93 -16.50 11.18
C ARG A 10 25.51 -17.07 11.25
N GLU A 11 25.31 -18.28 10.74
CA GLU A 11 24.03 -18.99 10.78
C GLU A 11 23.60 -19.29 12.22
N GLU A 12 24.54 -19.72 13.07
CA GLU A 12 24.29 -19.97 14.49
C GLU A 12 23.96 -18.67 15.22
N PHE A 13 24.65 -17.57 14.89
CA PHE A 13 24.33 -16.24 15.43
C PHE A 13 22.93 -15.77 15.03
N ILE A 14 22.56 -15.91 13.74
CA ILE A 14 21.21 -15.58 13.23
C ILE A 14 20.15 -16.42 13.96
N SER A 15 20.34 -17.73 14.02
CA SER A 15 19.40 -18.67 14.63
C SER A 15 19.21 -18.37 16.12
N THR A 16 20.31 -18.15 16.84
CA THR A 16 20.29 -17.80 18.26
C THR A 16 19.59 -16.47 18.50
N THR A 17 19.92 -15.44 17.71
CA THR A 17 19.31 -14.10 17.83
C THR A 17 17.81 -14.16 17.59
N ARG A 18 17.37 -14.86 16.53
CA ARG A 18 15.95 -15.06 16.22
C ARG A 18 15.23 -15.80 17.34
N SER A 19 15.81 -16.90 17.83
CA SER A 19 15.22 -17.68 18.92
C SER A 19 15.03 -16.85 20.19
N GLN A 20 16.01 -16.00 20.55
CA GLN A 20 15.90 -15.09 21.69
C GLN A 20 14.77 -14.06 21.51
N ILE A 21 14.64 -13.48 20.32
CA ILE A 21 13.58 -12.52 19.99
C ILE A 21 12.20 -13.19 20.04
N ASP A 22 12.06 -14.37 19.43
CA ASP A 22 10.80 -15.13 19.42
C ASP A 22 10.40 -15.53 20.84
N GLN A 23 11.36 -15.95 21.67
CA GLN A 23 11.11 -16.22 23.09
C GLN A 23 10.64 -14.96 23.83
N ALA A 24 11.29 -13.81 23.60
CA ALA A 24 10.88 -12.54 24.19
C ALA A 24 9.45 -12.14 23.79
N PHE A 25 9.03 -12.40 22.54
CA PHE A 25 7.68 -12.12 22.04
C PHE A 25 6.58 -13.01 22.64
N THR A 26 6.94 -14.07 23.36
CA THR A 26 6.00 -14.94 24.09
C THR A 26 5.87 -14.59 25.57
N GLN A 27 6.61 -13.58 26.05
CA GLN A 27 6.54 -13.15 27.44
C GLN A 27 5.20 -12.47 27.78
N PRO A 28 4.82 -12.41 29.08
CA PRO A 28 3.63 -11.67 29.53
C PRO A 28 3.68 -10.19 29.16
N GLU A 29 2.50 -9.55 29.05
CA GLU A 29 2.35 -8.17 28.56
C GLU A 29 3.28 -7.15 29.23
N SER A 30 3.47 -7.21 30.55
CA SER A 30 4.34 -6.27 31.27
C SER A 30 5.81 -6.38 30.86
N SER A 31 6.30 -7.61 30.65
CA SER A 31 7.67 -7.88 30.22
C SER A 31 7.85 -7.61 28.73
N LEU A 32 6.85 -8.00 27.93
CA LEU A 32 6.82 -7.75 26.49
C LEU A 32 6.83 -6.25 26.19
N SER A 33 6.00 -5.46 26.86
CA SER A 33 5.92 -4.01 26.67
C SER A 33 7.25 -3.33 26.97
N HIS A 34 7.90 -3.72 28.08
CA HIS A 34 9.23 -3.22 28.43
C HIS A 34 10.28 -3.60 27.38
N TYR A 35 10.31 -4.88 26.97
CA TYR A 35 11.22 -5.37 25.93
C TYR A 35 11.04 -4.63 24.60
N LEU A 36 9.80 -4.43 24.17
CA LEU A 36 9.50 -3.71 22.93
C LEU A 36 9.91 -2.23 23.01
N ALA A 37 9.60 -1.56 24.13
CA ALA A 37 9.96 -0.15 24.35
C ALA A 37 11.49 0.05 24.35
N GLU A 38 12.25 -0.92 24.87
CA GLU A 38 13.72 -0.87 24.86
C GLU A 38 14.30 -1.13 23.45
N ASN A 39 13.69 -2.00 22.66
CA ASN A 39 14.26 -2.47 21.40
C ASN A 39 13.78 -1.70 20.15
N PHE A 40 12.62 -1.05 20.17
CA PHE A 40 12.18 -0.23 19.03
C PHE A 40 13.16 0.92 18.69
N PRO A 41 13.70 1.68 19.65
CA PRO A 41 14.71 2.70 19.36
C PRO A 41 15.99 2.14 18.72
N LYS A 42 16.36 0.89 19.05
CA LYS A 42 17.55 0.22 18.50
C LYS A 42 17.44 -0.04 16.99
N LEU A 43 16.23 -0.08 16.43
CA LEU A 43 16.02 -0.28 14.99
C LEU A 43 16.56 0.85 14.13
N VAL A 44 16.68 2.06 14.69
CA VAL A 44 17.17 3.26 14.00
C VAL A 44 18.56 3.69 14.47
N ASP A 45 19.13 3.05 15.48
CA ASP A 45 20.46 3.38 16.00
C ASP A 45 21.55 2.82 15.07
N PRO A 46 22.34 3.67 14.36
CA PRO A 46 23.33 3.24 13.38
C PRO A 46 24.41 2.29 13.93
N ASN A 47 24.58 2.21 15.25
CA ASN A 47 25.56 1.34 15.89
C ASN A 47 25.03 -0.08 16.18
N VAL A 48 23.73 -0.29 16.02
CA VAL A 48 23.09 -1.59 16.26
C VAL A 48 23.35 -2.51 15.08
N ASP A 49 23.67 -3.75 15.42
CA ASP A 49 23.95 -4.82 14.47
C ASP A 49 22.79 -5.03 13.46
N THR A 50 23.14 -5.12 12.17
CA THR A 50 22.15 -5.25 11.09
C THR A 50 21.44 -6.60 11.10
N VAL A 51 22.10 -7.66 11.60
CA VAL A 51 21.47 -8.97 11.75
C VAL A 51 20.39 -8.90 12.81
N PHE A 52 20.65 -8.25 13.95
CA PHE A 52 19.63 -8.01 14.97
C PHE A 52 18.41 -7.27 14.39
N ARG A 53 18.62 -6.15 13.67
CA ARG A 53 17.51 -5.39 13.06
C ARG A 53 16.67 -6.26 12.13
N TRP A 54 17.32 -7.01 11.25
CA TRP A 54 16.66 -7.89 10.31
C TRP A 54 15.88 -9.00 11.00
N CYS A 55 16.50 -9.73 11.94
CA CYS A 55 15.82 -10.78 12.70
C CYS A 55 14.63 -10.23 13.51
N PHE A 56 14.77 -9.06 14.13
CA PHE A 56 13.70 -8.45 14.92
C PHE A 56 12.49 -8.09 14.06
N LEU A 57 12.71 -7.49 12.90
CA LEU A 57 11.65 -7.14 11.96
C LEU A 57 11.00 -8.38 11.33
N GLU A 58 11.79 -9.42 11.06
CA GLU A 58 11.26 -10.69 10.53
C GLU A 58 10.37 -11.40 11.56
N SER A 59 10.81 -11.50 12.81
CA SER A 59 10.01 -12.04 13.91
C SER A 59 8.73 -11.22 14.14
N LEU A 60 8.80 -9.89 14.04
CA LEU A 60 7.61 -9.04 14.10
C LEU A 60 6.65 -9.33 12.95
N LEU A 61 7.13 -9.43 11.71
CA LEU A 61 6.30 -9.73 10.55
C LEU A 61 5.60 -11.07 10.70
N ALA A 62 6.31 -12.09 11.18
CA ALA A 62 5.72 -13.40 11.46
C ALA A 62 4.58 -13.31 12.50
N ARG A 63 4.79 -12.57 13.60
CA ARG A 63 3.75 -12.33 14.62
C ARG A 63 2.57 -11.53 14.08
N PHE A 64 2.80 -10.50 13.28
CA PHE A 64 1.73 -9.71 12.63
C PHE A 64 0.94 -10.54 11.61
N ALA A 65 1.58 -11.45 10.89
CA ALA A 65 0.89 -12.37 9.98
C ALA A 65 -0.08 -13.29 10.75
N VAL A 66 0.32 -13.79 11.93
CA VAL A 66 -0.56 -14.56 12.82
C VAL A 66 -1.71 -13.69 13.33
N ALA A 67 -1.42 -12.49 13.84
CA ALA A 67 -2.42 -11.55 14.33
C ALA A 67 -3.45 -11.17 13.25
N ARG A 68 -3.00 -10.92 12.02
CA ARG A 68 -3.88 -10.63 10.87
C ARG A 68 -4.82 -11.80 10.55
N ARG A 69 -4.31 -13.04 10.56
CA ARG A 69 -5.14 -14.24 10.37
C ARG A 69 -6.19 -14.36 11.48
N MET A 70 -5.81 -14.10 12.73
CA MET A 70 -6.76 -14.11 13.86
C MET A 70 -7.79 -12.98 13.78
N ALA A 71 -7.40 -11.78 13.37
CA ALA A 71 -8.31 -10.64 13.20
C ALA A 71 -9.37 -10.89 12.10
N SER A 72 -9.09 -11.80 11.16
CA SER A 72 -10.04 -12.20 10.12
C SER A 72 -11.09 -13.21 10.61
N THR A 73 -10.84 -13.93 11.71
CA THR A 73 -11.79 -14.90 12.26
C THR A 73 -12.71 -14.22 13.28
N LYS A 74 -14.03 -14.42 13.16
CA LYS A 74 -15.01 -13.80 14.08
C LYS A 74 -14.85 -14.28 15.54
N GLU A 75 -14.28 -15.47 15.74
CA GLU A 75 -14.20 -16.14 17.04
C GLU A 75 -12.78 -16.18 17.63
N GLY A 76 -11.79 -15.61 16.95
CA GLY A 76 -10.41 -15.61 17.44
C GLY A 76 -10.24 -14.83 18.75
N PRO A 77 -9.34 -15.26 19.66
CA PRO A 77 -8.98 -14.47 20.83
C PRO A 77 -8.40 -13.13 20.39
N ASN A 78 -8.59 -12.10 21.23
CA ASN A 78 -8.03 -10.78 20.96
C ASN A 78 -6.51 -10.82 21.20
N ASP A 79 -5.72 -10.89 20.13
CA ASP A 79 -4.25 -10.82 20.24
C ASP A 79 -3.85 -9.40 20.66
N THR A 80 -3.34 -9.27 21.89
CA THR A 80 -2.90 -7.98 22.44
C THR A 80 -1.55 -7.54 21.91
N PHE A 81 -0.81 -8.42 21.21
CA PHE A 81 0.56 -8.17 20.76
C PHE A 81 0.68 -6.89 19.92
N VAL A 82 -0.21 -6.70 18.95
CA VAL A 82 -0.21 -5.53 18.06
C VAL A 82 -0.46 -4.26 18.87
N GLN A 83 -1.38 -4.30 19.82
CA GLN A 83 -1.68 -3.16 20.69
C GLN A 83 -0.49 -2.83 21.60
N THR A 84 0.19 -3.84 22.15
CA THR A 84 1.42 -3.66 22.93
C THR A 84 2.53 -3.03 22.08
N CYS A 85 2.70 -3.45 20.82
CA CYS A 85 3.68 -2.83 19.91
C CYS A 85 3.38 -1.35 19.65
N ILE A 86 2.11 -1.00 19.43
CA ILE A 86 1.68 0.39 19.23
C ILE A 86 1.96 1.22 20.49
N GLN A 87 1.58 0.72 21.67
CA GLN A 87 1.81 1.40 22.94
C GLN A 87 3.29 1.55 23.29
N ALA A 88 4.12 0.59 22.87
CA ALA A 88 5.58 0.66 23.02
C ALA A 88 6.27 1.61 22.02
N GLY A 89 5.50 2.31 21.16
CA GLY A 89 6.03 3.38 20.31
C GLY A 89 6.63 2.90 18.99
N MET A 90 6.15 1.79 18.41
CA MET A 90 6.69 1.23 17.16
C MET A 90 6.67 2.20 15.96
N ALA A 91 5.70 3.12 15.90
CA ALA A 91 5.43 3.93 14.72
C ALA A 91 6.63 4.80 14.30
N GLY A 92 7.25 5.50 15.26
CA GLY A 92 8.38 6.41 14.98
C GLY A 92 9.59 5.70 14.37
N PRO A 93 10.13 4.64 15.02
CA PRO A 93 11.26 3.90 14.49
C PRO A 93 10.98 3.23 13.14
N LEU A 94 9.79 2.65 12.94
CA LEU A 94 9.44 2.03 11.66
C LEU A 94 9.30 3.04 10.52
N VAL A 95 8.68 4.20 10.76
CA VAL A 95 8.60 5.26 9.76
C VAL A 95 9.99 5.79 9.40
N THR A 96 10.87 5.95 10.39
CA THR A 96 12.26 6.39 10.16
C THR A 96 13.00 5.37 9.30
N LEU A 97 12.94 4.09 9.66
CA LEU A 97 13.58 3.01 8.92
C LEU A 97 13.02 2.87 7.48
N ALA A 98 11.71 3.03 7.30
CA ALA A 98 11.06 2.97 5.98
C ALA A 98 11.42 4.17 5.06
N LYS A 99 11.91 5.28 5.63
CA LYS A 99 12.43 6.43 4.88
C LYS A 99 13.89 6.26 4.47
N GLU A 100 14.62 5.32 5.07
CA GLU A 100 16.02 5.09 4.71
C GLU A 100 16.14 4.78 3.22
N LYS A 101 17.11 5.43 2.57
CA LYS A 101 17.42 5.16 1.17
C LYS A 101 18.24 3.89 1.13
N THR A 102 17.69 2.83 0.54
CA THR A 102 18.47 1.63 0.21
C THR A 102 19.48 2.07 -0.84
N GLY A 103 20.77 1.92 -0.53
CA GLY A 103 21.83 2.15 -1.50
C GLY A 103 21.65 1.26 -2.73
N LEU A 104 22.19 1.68 -3.87
CA LEU A 104 22.33 0.78 -5.01
C LEU A 104 23.23 -0.38 -4.59
N VAL A 105 22.78 -1.59 -4.87
CA VAL A 105 23.55 -2.81 -4.67
C VAL A 105 24.17 -3.14 -6.01
N THR A 106 25.49 -3.21 -6.09
CA THR A 106 26.13 -3.69 -7.31
C THR A 106 26.00 -5.22 -7.36
N PRO A 107 26.00 -5.83 -8.55
CA PRO A 107 25.96 -7.28 -8.69
C PRO A 107 27.04 -7.99 -7.87
N GLU A 108 28.23 -7.39 -7.73
CA GLU A 108 29.31 -7.98 -6.93
C GLU A 108 29.04 -7.95 -5.41
N THR A 109 28.18 -7.04 -4.96
CA THR A 109 27.79 -6.89 -3.55
C THR A 109 26.48 -7.61 -3.21
N TRP A 110 25.77 -8.14 -4.20
CA TRP A 110 24.55 -8.91 -3.97
C TRP A 110 24.89 -10.37 -3.64
N ASN A 111 24.80 -10.71 -2.36
CA ASN A 111 24.88 -12.07 -1.85
C ASN A 111 23.89 -12.22 -0.68
N GLU A 112 23.69 -13.45 -0.20
CA GLU A 112 22.85 -13.73 0.97
C GLU A 112 23.28 -12.89 2.20
N GLU A 113 24.55 -12.51 2.25
CA GLU A 113 25.10 -11.70 3.32
C GLU A 113 24.63 -10.24 3.32
N SER A 114 24.18 -9.72 2.18
CA SER A 114 23.67 -8.36 2.02
C SER A 114 22.19 -8.22 2.43
N PHE A 115 21.45 -9.33 2.57
CA PHE A 115 20.03 -9.30 2.94
C PHE A 115 19.78 -8.54 4.25
N PRO A 116 20.49 -8.81 5.37
CA PRO A 116 20.23 -8.09 6.63
C PRO A 116 20.45 -6.58 6.55
N ARG A 117 21.22 -6.10 5.57
CA ARG A 117 21.45 -4.66 5.33
C ARG A 117 20.37 -4.02 4.47
N LEU A 118 19.81 -4.77 3.51
CA LEU A 118 18.91 -4.23 2.48
C LEU A 118 17.44 -4.38 2.82
N MET A 119 17.10 -5.45 3.54
CA MET A 119 15.73 -5.82 3.90
C MET A 119 15.04 -4.89 4.91
N PRO A 120 15.72 -4.29 5.92
CA PRO A 120 15.03 -3.60 7.00
C PRO A 120 14.06 -2.48 6.56
N PRO A 121 14.38 -1.59 5.59
CA PRO A 121 13.42 -0.59 5.11
C PRO A 121 12.15 -1.21 4.51
N PHE A 122 12.28 -2.32 3.78
CA PHE A 122 11.14 -3.03 3.17
C PHE A 122 10.31 -3.76 4.22
N GLN A 123 10.96 -4.42 5.18
CA GLN A 123 10.27 -5.08 6.29
C GLN A 123 9.52 -4.06 7.15
N ALA A 124 10.10 -2.87 7.37
CA ALA A 124 9.43 -1.79 8.07
C ALA A 124 8.18 -1.31 7.33
N MET A 125 8.25 -1.13 6.01
CA MET A 125 7.07 -0.80 5.21
C MET A 125 5.99 -1.90 5.25
N ASN A 126 6.38 -3.17 5.18
CA ASN A 126 5.46 -4.30 5.31
C ASN A 126 4.81 -4.36 6.70
N LEU A 127 5.55 -4.01 7.76
CA LEU A 127 4.98 -3.89 9.10
C LEU A 127 3.98 -2.74 9.20
N LEU A 128 4.32 -1.57 8.67
CA LEU A 128 3.42 -0.41 8.63
C LEU A 128 2.11 -0.73 7.88
N GLU A 129 2.19 -1.45 6.77
CA GLU A 129 1.02 -2.01 6.07
C GLU A 129 0.22 -2.95 6.98
N ALA A 130 0.89 -3.87 7.69
CA ALA A 130 0.23 -4.91 8.48
C ALA A 130 -0.39 -4.40 9.80
N VAL A 131 -0.06 -3.20 10.28
CA VAL A 131 -0.57 -2.66 11.55
C VAL A 131 -2.09 -2.57 11.55
N VAL A 132 -2.68 -1.87 10.59
CA VAL A 132 -4.12 -1.57 10.62
C VAL A 132 -5.00 -2.82 10.42
N PRO A 133 -4.71 -3.71 9.45
CA PRO A 133 -5.48 -4.94 9.29
C PRO A 133 -5.41 -5.88 10.49
N SER A 134 -4.31 -5.86 11.24
CA SER A 134 -4.11 -6.71 12.41
C SER A 134 -4.87 -6.23 13.65
N ILE A 135 -5.43 -5.01 13.64
CA ILE A 135 -6.27 -4.50 14.73
C ILE A 135 -7.73 -4.88 14.46
N ARG A 136 -8.37 -5.54 15.42
CA ARG A 136 -9.77 -5.99 15.29
C ARG A 136 -10.79 -4.86 15.48
N LEU A 137 -10.60 -4.02 16.51
CA LEU A 137 -11.55 -2.97 16.86
C LEU A 137 -11.39 -1.75 15.95
N ILE A 138 -12.49 -1.30 15.33
CA ILE A 138 -12.49 -0.17 14.37
C ILE A 138 -12.01 1.13 15.04
N GLU A 139 -12.39 1.36 16.29
CA GLU A 139 -11.96 2.54 17.06
C GLU A 139 -10.44 2.58 17.24
N GLN A 140 -9.84 1.43 17.57
CA GLN A 140 -8.39 1.30 17.72
C GLN A 140 -7.64 1.49 16.39
N ARG A 141 -8.23 1.06 15.26
CA ARG A 141 -7.67 1.37 13.92
C ARG A 141 -7.59 2.87 13.70
N GLY A 142 -8.63 3.62 14.10
CA GLY A 142 -8.67 5.07 14.00
C GLY A 142 -7.54 5.77 14.77
N THR A 143 -7.22 5.26 15.97
CA THR A 143 -6.12 5.74 16.82
C THR A 143 -4.76 5.38 16.23
N ALA A 144 -4.55 4.11 15.83
CA ALA A 144 -3.30 3.65 15.24
C ALA A 144 -2.95 4.44 13.98
N ILE A 145 -3.93 4.72 13.12
CA ILE A 145 -3.71 5.50 11.89
C ILE A 145 -3.38 6.95 12.20
N HIS A 146 -4.05 7.54 13.20
CA HIS A 146 -3.72 8.89 13.62
C HIS A 146 -2.26 8.97 14.11
N ASP A 147 -1.81 7.98 14.87
CA ASP A 147 -0.43 7.89 15.34
C ASP A 147 0.57 7.71 14.18
N LEU A 148 0.28 6.80 13.24
CA LEU A 148 1.09 6.62 12.03
C LEU A 148 1.18 7.90 11.18
N ILE A 149 0.06 8.62 11.01
CA ILE A 149 0.03 9.92 10.30
C ILE A 149 0.88 10.94 11.04
N LYS A 150 0.75 11.04 12.37
CA LYS A 150 1.54 11.95 13.22
C LYS A 150 3.05 11.68 13.10
N HIS A 151 3.45 10.42 12.96
CA HIS A 151 4.84 10.03 12.75
C HIS A 151 5.32 10.18 11.30
N GLY A 152 4.46 10.56 10.35
CA GLY A 152 4.83 10.85 8.97
C GLY A 152 4.79 9.64 8.04
N VAL A 153 3.88 8.68 8.26
CA VAL A 153 3.70 7.53 7.35
C VAL A 153 3.36 7.96 5.91
N LEU A 154 2.66 9.09 5.73
CA LEU A 154 2.33 9.59 4.39
C LEU A 154 3.57 10.08 3.64
N ASP A 155 4.59 10.59 4.34
CA ASP A 155 5.87 10.92 3.71
C ASP A 155 6.57 9.65 3.19
N VAL A 156 6.48 8.54 3.93
CA VAL A 156 7.00 7.23 3.48
C VAL A 156 6.33 6.84 2.17
N VAL A 157 4.99 6.98 2.09
CA VAL A 157 4.23 6.72 0.88
C VAL A 157 4.71 7.62 -0.27
N PHE A 158 4.77 8.94 -0.07
CA PHE A 158 5.19 9.88 -1.10
C PHE A 158 6.62 9.64 -1.60
N CYS A 159 7.56 9.37 -0.69
CA CYS A 159 8.95 9.09 -1.05
C CYS A 159 9.07 7.79 -1.85
N ASN A 160 8.36 6.73 -1.45
CA ASN A 160 8.51 5.42 -2.05
C ASN A 160 7.66 5.23 -3.34
N MET A 161 6.52 5.91 -3.48
CA MET A 161 5.75 5.92 -4.75
C MET A 161 6.50 6.62 -5.89
N ASN A 162 7.38 7.57 -5.56
CA ASN A 162 8.23 8.26 -6.53
C ASN A 162 9.63 7.60 -6.66
N ALA A 163 9.88 6.49 -5.96
CA ALA A 163 11.17 5.83 -6.02
C ALA A 163 11.42 5.20 -7.39
N ARG A 164 12.69 5.13 -7.79
CA ARG A 164 13.11 4.40 -9.00
C ARG A 164 12.67 2.93 -8.91
N LEU A 165 13.05 2.26 -7.81
CA LEU A 165 12.81 0.84 -7.57
C LEU A 165 11.31 0.50 -7.57
N LEU A 166 10.92 -0.48 -8.39
CA LEU A 166 9.56 -1.00 -8.50
C LEU A 166 9.05 -1.57 -7.17
N ILE A 167 9.88 -2.33 -6.45
CA ILE A 167 9.44 -2.94 -5.19
C ILE A 167 9.06 -1.90 -4.14
N ARG A 168 9.76 -0.75 -4.10
CA ARG A 168 9.40 0.37 -3.20
C ARG A 168 8.04 0.95 -3.55
N ARG A 169 7.78 1.13 -4.85
CA ARG A 169 6.50 1.65 -5.34
C ARG A 169 5.37 0.69 -5.03
N LEU A 170 5.57 -0.61 -5.26
CA LEU A 170 4.63 -1.67 -4.94
C LEU A 170 4.31 -1.72 -3.44
N THR A 171 5.32 -1.72 -2.59
CA THR A 171 5.09 -1.74 -1.14
C THR A 171 4.38 -0.46 -0.68
N ALA A 172 4.69 0.70 -1.27
CA ALA A 172 4.03 1.96 -0.94
C ALA A 172 2.56 2.02 -1.36
N THR A 173 2.22 1.55 -2.57
CA THR A 173 0.82 1.47 -3.04
C THR A 173 0.03 0.46 -2.22
N ARG A 174 0.60 -0.72 -1.95
CA ARG A 174 -0.03 -1.74 -1.10
C ARG A 174 -0.25 -1.25 0.33
N MET A 175 0.74 -0.57 0.91
CA MET A 175 0.63 0.07 2.22
C MET A 175 -0.49 1.10 2.23
N LEU A 176 -0.58 2.00 1.24
CA LEU A 176 -1.66 2.99 1.22
C LEU A 176 -3.03 2.35 1.00
N ALA A 177 -3.14 1.32 0.15
CA ALA A 177 -4.39 0.59 -0.05
C ALA A 177 -4.89 -0.04 1.26
N SER A 178 -3.98 -0.67 2.01
CA SER A 178 -4.27 -1.24 3.31
C SER A 178 -4.62 -0.18 4.35
N LEU A 179 -3.83 0.89 4.43
CA LEU A 179 -4.10 2.01 5.34
C LEU A 179 -5.39 2.74 5.01
N SER A 180 -5.90 2.68 3.77
CA SER A 180 -7.18 3.27 3.37
C SER A 180 -8.37 2.36 3.67
N GLU A 181 -8.13 1.11 4.08
CA GLU A 181 -9.18 0.12 4.29
C GLU A 181 -10.03 0.44 5.53
N ARG A 182 -11.22 0.99 5.30
CA ARG A 182 -12.18 1.39 6.36
C ARG A 182 -11.62 2.48 7.27
N THR A 183 -10.76 3.33 6.71
CA THR A 183 -10.11 4.38 7.46
C THR A 183 -10.47 5.71 6.83
N LEU A 184 -10.73 6.69 7.69
CA LEU A 184 -11.14 8.01 7.26
C LEU A 184 -9.92 8.91 7.03
N ILE A 185 -8.90 8.43 6.28
CA ILE A 185 -7.67 9.22 6.00
C ILE A 185 -8.01 10.62 5.48
N PRO A 186 -8.89 10.80 4.46
CA PRO A 186 -9.24 12.13 3.96
C PRO A 186 -9.85 13.08 4.99
N ARG A 187 -10.38 12.55 6.10
CA ARG A 187 -10.91 13.36 7.23
C ARG A 187 -9.85 13.66 8.28
N LYS A 188 -8.73 12.95 8.27
CA LYS A 188 -7.62 13.08 9.24
C LYS A 188 -6.48 13.95 8.71
N VAL A 189 -6.50 14.32 7.44
CA VAL A 189 -5.46 15.14 6.81
C VAL A 189 -6.06 16.34 6.06
N PRO A 190 -5.28 17.41 5.83
CA PRO A 190 -5.75 18.54 5.04
C PRO A 190 -6.17 18.14 3.61
N PRO A 191 -7.16 18.83 3.00
CA PRO A 191 -7.56 18.58 1.61
C PRO A 191 -6.40 18.60 0.61
N SER A 192 -5.41 19.49 0.80
CA SER A 192 -4.21 19.58 -0.03
C SER A 192 -3.33 18.31 0.03
N THR A 193 -3.26 17.66 1.19
CA THR A 193 -2.56 16.38 1.36
C THR A 193 -3.31 15.25 0.66
N THR A 194 -4.64 15.20 0.80
CA THR A 194 -5.49 14.24 0.08
C THR A 194 -5.37 14.42 -1.43
N ALA A 195 -5.40 15.66 -1.92
CA ALA A 195 -5.21 15.98 -3.33
C ALA A 195 -3.85 15.47 -3.85
N LYS A 196 -2.78 15.70 -3.07
CA LYS A 196 -1.44 15.19 -3.40
C LYS A 196 -1.41 13.65 -3.41
N LEU A 197 -2.07 12.97 -2.47
CA LEU A 197 -2.18 11.50 -2.45
C LEU A 197 -2.85 10.98 -3.72
N LEU A 198 -4.01 11.54 -4.09
CA LEU A 198 -4.73 11.13 -5.30
C LEU A 198 -3.90 11.35 -6.57
N CYS A 199 -3.23 12.50 -6.70
CA CYS A 199 -2.33 12.71 -7.84
C CYS A 199 -1.24 11.66 -7.92
N VAL A 200 -0.54 11.38 -6.81
CA VAL A 200 0.55 10.39 -6.81
C VAL A 200 0.02 8.99 -7.12
N LEU A 201 -1.17 8.63 -6.63
CA LEU A 201 -1.84 7.36 -6.93
C LEU A 201 -2.19 7.25 -8.42
N PHE A 202 -2.86 8.23 -8.99
CA PHE A 202 -3.24 8.20 -10.40
C PHE A 202 -2.01 8.24 -11.32
N THR A 203 -0.99 9.04 -11.00
CA THR A 203 0.27 9.00 -11.75
C THR A 203 0.97 7.65 -11.64
N ALA A 204 0.92 6.97 -10.48
CA ALA A 204 1.46 5.63 -10.34
C ALA A 204 0.67 4.59 -11.16
N ALA A 205 -0.65 4.74 -11.25
CA ALA A 205 -1.51 3.89 -12.09
C ALA A 205 -1.29 4.12 -13.60
N LEU A 206 -1.07 5.37 -14.01
CA LEU A 206 -0.86 5.74 -15.42
C LEU A 206 0.58 5.54 -15.91
N ARG A 207 1.48 5.09 -15.05
CA ARG A 207 2.89 4.95 -15.41
C ARG A 207 3.07 3.82 -16.42
N ASP A 208 3.77 4.12 -17.51
CA ASP A 208 4.08 3.17 -18.57
C ASP A 208 4.96 2.02 -18.06
N PRO A 209 4.49 0.75 -18.12
CA PRO A 209 5.29 -0.42 -17.75
C PRO A 209 6.59 -0.56 -18.54
N ALA A 210 6.66 -0.06 -19.79
CA ALA A 210 7.86 -0.15 -20.62
C ALA A 210 9.05 0.58 -20.00
N LEU A 211 8.81 1.76 -19.40
CA LEU A 211 9.85 2.55 -18.71
C LEU A 211 10.44 1.84 -17.49
N ASP A 212 9.69 0.93 -16.89
CA ASP A 212 10.10 0.22 -15.69
C ASP A 212 10.72 -1.16 -15.98
N SER A 213 10.47 -1.69 -17.19
CA SER A 213 10.99 -2.99 -17.63
C SER A 213 12.51 -3.05 -17.68
N GLU A 214 13.18 -1.94 -17.96
CA GLU A 214 14.64 -1.86 -18.00
C GLU A 214 15.26 -2.15 -16.63
N GLN A 215 14.62 -1.72 -15.54
CA GLN A 215 15.16 -1.90 -14.19
C GLN A 215 15.25 -3.35 -13.77
N LEU A 216 14.31 -4.20 -14.17
CA LEU A 216 14.34 -5.60 -13.76
C LEU A 216 15.23 -6.45 -14.66
N ASN A 217 15.70 -5.89 -15.78
CA ASN A 217 16.72 -6.52 -16.62
C ASN A 217 18.15 -6.06 -16.27
N ASP A 218 18.30 -5.02 -15.45
CA ASP A 218 19.58 -4.53 -14.92
C ASP A 218 20.02 -5.36 -13.70
N GLU A 219 21.23 -5.92 -13.76
CA GLU A 219 21.80 -6.77 -12.72
C GLU A 219 21.88 -6.06 -11.35
N THR A 220 22.03 -4.72 -11.32
CA THR A 220 22.08 -3.93 -10.08
C THR A 220 20.73 -3.83 -9.36
N THR A 221 19.64 -4.16 -10.06
CA THR A 221 18.27 -4.01 -9.56
C THR A 221 17.42 -5.27 -9.74
N LEU A 222 18.00 -6.33 -10.30
CA LEU A 222 17.40 -7.65 -10.51
C LEU A 222 16.94 -8.30 -9.21
N TRP A 223 17.65 -8.05 -8.11
CA TRP A 223 17.32 -8.58 -6.79
C TRP A 223 15.88 -8.28 -6.33
N GLN A 224 15.24 -7.25 -6.89
CA GLN A 224 13.85 -6.90 -6.58
C GLN A 224 12.87 -8.05 -6.88
N SER A 225 13.17 -8.92 -7.86
CA SER A 225 12.32 -10.06 -8.16
C SER A 225 12.22 -11.06 -7.00
N TRP A 226 13.17 -11.03 -6.07
CA TRP A 226 13.21 -11.92 -4.91
C TRP A 226 12.27 -11.48 -3.78
N PHE A 227 11.64 -10.31 -3.89
CA PHE A 227 10.79 -9.77 -2.82
C PHE A 227 9.32 -10.20 -2.95
N GLU A 228 8.94 -10.83 -4.06
CA GLU A 228 7.60 -11.31 -4.29
C GLU A 228 7.62 -12.83 -4.36
N ASP A 229 6.87 -13.47 -3.48
CA ASP A 229 6.84 -14.93 -3.33
C ASP A 229 6.44 -15.64 -4.63
N ASP A 230 5.55 -15.02 -5.42
CA ASP A 230 5.11 -15.50 -6.74
C ASP A 230 6.25 -15.71 -7.74
N PHE A 231 7.39 -15.01 -7.56
CA PHE A 231 8.56 -15.16 -8.43
C PHE A 231 9.64 -16.05 -7.82
N ARG A 232 9.57 -16.34 -6.52
CA ARG A 232 10.51 -17.23 -5.83
C ARG A 232 10.17 -18.70 -6.05
N ASP A 233 8.89 -19.04 -6.13
CA ASP A 233 8.45 -20.43 -6.18
C ASP A 233 8.07 -20.89 -7.59
N SER A 234 9.09 -21.16 -8.40
CA SER A 234 8.92 -21.73 -9.75
C SER A 234 8.29 -23.12 -9.75
N ARG A 235 8.27 -23.83 -8.60
CA ARG A 235 7.68 -25.18 -8.49
C ARG A 235 6.17 -25.11 -8.36
N ASN A 236 5.67 -24.11 -7.62
CA ASN A 236 4.24 -23.92 -7.42
C ASN A 236 3.58 -23.12 -8.55
N ASN A 237 4.35 -22.33 -9.31
CA ASN A 237 3.82 -21.51 -10.40
C ASN A 237 4.36 -21.92 -11.78
N LYS A 238 3.88 -23.07 -12.28
CA LYS A 238 4.26 -23.61 -13.61
C LYS A 238 3.98 -22.64 -14.76
N GLU A 239 3.03 -21.73 -14.59
CA GLU A 239 2.61 -20.77 -15.62
C GLU A 239 3.56 -19.55 -15.71
N LEU A 240 4.04 -19.05 -14.57
CA LEU A 240 4.94 -17.90 -14.54
C LEU A 240 6.39 -18.28 -14.89
N GLY A 241 6.78 -19.55 -14.65
CA GLY A 241 8.12 -20.05 -14.93
C GLY A 241 9.19 -19.44 -14.00
N ASP A 242 10.45 -19.81 -14.22
CA ASP A 242 11.59 -19.17 -13.55
C ASP A 242 11.86 -17.81 -14.21
N TRP A 243 12.19 -16.77 -13.43
CA TRP A 243 12.63 -15.46 -13.93
C TRP A 243 13.77 -15.63 -14.96
N TYR A 244 14.67 -16.58 -14.73
CA TYR A 244 15.83 -16.84 -15.59
C TYR A 244 15.51 -17.75 -16.79
N LEU A 245 14.28 -18.23 -16.93
CA LEU A 245 13.93 -19.22 -17.96
C LEU A 245 14.01 -18.63 -19.38
N SER A 246 13.47 -17.42 -19.59
CA SER A 246 13.43 -16.81 -20.93
C SER A 246 13.18 -15.30 -20.88
N ALA A 247 13.50 -14.60 -21.97
CA ALA A 247 13.11 -13.19 -22.13
C ALA A 247 11.59 -12.99 -22.05
N ARG A 248 10.79 -13.99 -22.43
CA ARG A 248 9.34 -13.97 -22.32
C ARG A 248 8.87 -14.01 -20.86
N SER A 249 9.40 -14.90 -20.02
CA SER A 249 9.01 -14.96 -18.60
C SER A 249 9.38 -13.67 -17.86
N ARG A 250 10.54 -13.07 -18.18
CA ARG A 250 10.91 -11.74 -17.65
C ARG A 250 9.89 -10.68 -18.00
N ARG A 251 9.49 -10.57 -19.28
CA ARG A 251 8.44 -9.61 -19.70
C ARG A 251 7.12 -9.83 -18.96
N TRP A 252 6.73 -11.10 -18.78
CA TRP A 252 5.53 -11.46 -18.02
C TRP A 252 5.59 -10.98 -16.57
N MET A 253 6.68 -11.30 -15.87
CA MET A 253 6.86 -10.93 -14.47
C MET A 253 6.96 -9.42 -14.26
N VAL A 254 7.68 -8.71 -15.16
CA VAL A 254 7.71 -7.23 -15.19
C VAL A 254 6.29 -6.68 -15.32
N SER A 255 5.54 -7.14 -16.33
CA SER A 255 4.18 -6.67 -16.58
C SER A 255 3.27 -6.95 -15.39
N ARG A 256 3.42 -8.09 -14.72
CA ARG A 256 2.65 -8.45 -13.53
C ARG A 256 2.99 -7.55 -12.34
N LEU A 257 4.26 -7.23 -12.13
CA LEU A 257 4.70 -6.27 -11.10
C LEU A 257 4.12 -4.88 -11.34
N CYS A 258 4.23 -4.35 -12.56
CA CYS A 258 3.65 -3.07 -12.93
C CYS A 258 2.13 -3.08 -12.76
N GLY A 259 1.45 -4.14 -13.24
CA GLY A 259 0.01 -4.31 -13.07
C GLY A 259 -0.42 -4.34 -11.60
N ARG A 260 0.36 -4.94 -10.70
CA ARG A 260 0.11 -4.88 -9.25
C ARG A 260 0.23 -3.48 -8.68
N ILE A 261 1.26 -2.73 -9.09
CA ILE A 261 1.43 -1.33 -8.66
C ILE A 261 0.20 -0.52 -9.07
N GLN A 262 -0.23 -0.64 -10.32
CA GLN A 262 -1.41 0.04 -10.85
C GLN A 262 -2.68 -0.38 -10.10
N ARG A 263 -2.88 -1.69 -9.88
CA ARG A 263 -4.02 -2.22 -9.12
C ARG A 263 -4.08 -1.65 -7.72
N TYR A 264 -3.00 -1.76 -6.95
CA TYR A 264 -2.99 -1.24 -5.57
C TYR A 264 -3.11 0.29 -5.53
N ALA A 265 -2.60 0.99 -6.55
CA ALA A 265 -2.78 2.43 -6.65
C ALA A 265 -4.27 2.80 -6.83
N MET A 266 -4.96 2.14 -7.76
CA MET A 266 -6.39 2.39 -7.99
C MET A 266 -7.26 1.90 -6.84
N GLU A 267 -6.96 0.75 -6.26
CA GLU A 267 -7.64 0.25 -5.07
C GLU A 267 -7.50 1.24 -3.90
N ALA A 268 -6.31 1.81 -3.67
CA ALA A 268 -6.11 2.85 -2.66
C ALA A 268 -6.93 4.11 -2.98
N ALA A 269 -6.91 4.59 -4.23
CA ALA A 269 -7.64 5.78 -4.63
C ALA A 269 -9.15 5.59 -4.47
N HIS A 270 -9.68 4.46 -4.94
CA HIS A 270 -11.08 4.08 -4.78
C HIS A 270 -11.46 4.05 -3.30
N ARG A 271 -10.67 3.37 -2.44
CA ARG A 271 -10.93 3.31 -1.00
C ARG A 271 -10.87 4.67 -0.32
N LEU A 272 -10.03 5.60 -0.79
CA LEU A 272 -10.00 6.98 -0.27
C LEU A 272 -11.24 7.78 -0.69
N ILE A 273 -11.74 7.55 -1.91
CA ILE A 273 -12.85 8.31 -2.48
C ILE A 273 -14.20 7.77 -1.99
N ALA A 274 -14.40 6.46 -2.01
CA ALA A 274 -15.66 5.78 -1.75
C ALA A 274 -16.01 5.63 -0.25
N ILE A 275 -15.43 6.46 0.63
CA ILE A 275 -15.63 6.31 2.07
C ILE A 275 -17.03 6.80 2.50
N PRO A 276 -17.84 5.96 3.16
CA PRO A 276 -19.09 6.42 3.79
C PRO A 276 -18.85 7.19 5.10
N PRO A 277 -19.77 8.07 5.55
CA PRO A 277 -21.00 8.51 4.89
C PRO A 277 -20.79 9.59 3.82
N PRO A 278 -21.76 9.73 2.89
CA PRO A 278 -21.66 10.49 1.65
C PRO A 278 -21.65 12.03 1.75
N SER A 279 -21.63 12.62 2.94
CA SER A 279 -21.61 14.08 3.12
C SER A 279 -20.24 14.73 2.84
N LEU A 280 -19.44 14.13 1.96
CA LEU A 280 -18.07 14.56 1.64
C LEU A 280 -17.97 15.44 0.40
N SER A 281 -19.09 15.85 -0.22
CA SER A 281 -19.07 16.73 -1.40
C SER A 281 -18.25 18.00 -1.16
N LYS A 282 -18.34 18.59 0.05
CA LYS A 282 -17.52 19.76 0.44
C LYS A 282 -16.02 19.42 0.46
N LEU A 283 -15.64 18.29 1.06
CA LEU A 283 -14.25 17.84 1.10
C LEU A 283 -13.71 17.63 -0.31
N TRP A 284 -14.47 16.97 -1.18
CA TRP A 284 -14.03 16.69 -2.56
C TRP A 284 -13.90 17.96 -3.40
N ILE A 285 -14.78 18.96 -3.21
CA ILE A 285 -14.59 20.28 -3.82
C ILE A 285 -13.27 20.89 -3.34
N GLU A 286 -13.00 20.92 -2.03
CA GLU A 286 -11.75 21.48 -1.49
C GLU A 286 -10.51 20.73 -2.02
N VAL A 287 -10.60 19.41 -2.17
CA VAL A 287 -9.54 18.57 -2.74
C VAL A 287 -9.31 18.90 -4.22
N LEU A 288 -10.37 18.98 -5.04
CA LEU A 288 -10.28 19.28 -6.47
C LEU A 288 -9.85 20.74 -6.72
N GLU A 289 -10.21 21.67 -5.84
CA GLU A 289 -9.73 23.05 -5.91
C GLU A 289 -8.23 23.17 -5.59
N CYS A 290 -7.70 22.28 -4.75
CA CYS A 290 -6.26 22.21 -4.53
C CYS A 290 -5.51 21.68 -5.76
N ARG A 291 -6.10 20.73 -6.50
CA ARG A 291 -5.49 20.08 -7.68
C ARG A 291 -6.56 19.65 -8.70
N PRO A 292 -6.93 20.52 -9.65
CA PRO A 292 -7.96 20.19 -10.64
C PRO A 292 -7.52 19.09 -11.62
N GLU A 293 -6.22 18.83 -11.77
CA GLU A 293 -5.70 17.76 -12.63
C GLU A 293 -6.16 16.34 -12.22
N ILE A 294 -6.60 16.16 -10.97
CA ILE A 294 -7.13 14.89 -10.43
C ILE A 294 -8.23 14.32 -11.32
N THR A 295 -9.14 15.15 -11.82
CA THR A 295 -10.25 14.70 -12.65
C THR A 295 -9.75 14.20 -14.01
N SER A 296 -8.80 14.87 -14.65
CA SER A 296 -8.23 14.40 -15.92
C SER A 296 -7.47 13.08 -15.74
N LEU A 297 -6.67 12.99 -14.66
CA LEU A 297 -5.91 11.78 -14.33
C LEU A 297 -6.85 10.59 -14.07
N LEU A 298 -7.95 10.80 -13.33
CA LEU A 298 -8.91 9.74 -13.06
C LEU A 298 -9.63 9.26 -14.34
N LEU A 299 -10.00 10.18 -15.24
CA LEU A 299 -10.55 9.83 -16.55
C LEU A 299 -9.54 9.08 -17.43
N GLU A 300 -8.24 9.33 -17.27
CA GLU A 300 -7.21 8.55 -17.95
C GLU A 300 -7.07 7.16 -17.32
N CYS A 301 -7.17 7.04 -16.00
CA CYS A 301 -7.13 5.73 -15.32
C CYS A 301 -8.28 4.82 -15.73
N THR A 302 -9.47 5.37 -16.00
CA THR A 302 -10.63 4.59 -16.48
C THR A 302 -10.43 4.02 -17.88
N MET A 303 -9.47 4.52 -18.66
CA MET A 303 -9.11 4.01 -19.98
C MET A 303 -7.96 2.99 -19.92
N LEU A 304 -7.46 2.64 -18.73
CA LEU A 304 -6.41 1.63 -18.59
C LEU A 304 -6.94 0.25 -18.95
N GLU A 305 -6.38 -0.32 -20.01
CA GLU A 305 -6.63 -1.71 -20.40
C GLU A 305 -6.07 -2.70 -19.37
N ARG A 306 -6.65 -3.91 -19.34
CA ARG A 306 -6.11 -5.00 -18.51
C ARG A 306 -4.77 -5.45 -19.09
N PRO A 307 -3.67 -5.47 -18.31
CA PRO A 307 -2.39 -5.95 -18.79
C PRO A 307 -2.50 -7.42 -19.24
N GLU A 308 -1.92 -7.75 -20.39
CA GLU A 308 -1.93 -9.10 -20.98
C GLU A 308 -1.50 -10.19 -19.99
N TYR A 309 -0.52 -9.88 -19.13
CA TYR A 309 0.07 -10.81 -18.15
C TYR A 309 -0.42 -10.60 -16.71
N TYR A 310 -1.49 -9.82 -16.54
CA TYR A 310 -2.21 -9.66 -15.27
C TYR A 310 -3.72 -9.42 -15.49
N PRO A 311 -4.42 -10.31 -16.22
CA PRO A 311 -5.81 -10.10 -16.62
C PRO A 311 -6.81 -10.12 -15.47
N GLU A 312 -6.45 -10.68 -14.31
CA GLU A 312 -7.28 -10.74 -13.10
C GLU A 312 -7.41 -9.38 -12.38
N THR A 313 -6.79 -8.33 -12.92
CA THR A 313 -6.85 -6.99 -12.34
C THR A 313 -8.19 -6.31 -12.64
N HIS A 314 -8.66 -5.51 -11.68
CA HIS A 314 -9.89 -4.73 -11.78
C HIS A 314 -9.62 -3.22 -11.89
N ILE A 315 -8.45 -2.81 -12.38
CA ILE A 315 -8.02 -1.39 -12.44
C ILE A 315 -9.07 -0.49 -13.10
N GLY A 316 -9.60 -0.89 -14.26
CA GLY A 316 -10.64 -0.12 -14.96
C GLY A 316 -11.92 0.02 -14.12
N LEU A 317 -12.41 -1.09 -13.55
CA LEU A 317 -13.59 -1.09 -12.68
C LEU A 317 -13.38 -0.22 -11.43
N ASP A 318 -12.28 -0.40 -10.70
CA ASP A 318 -11.92 0.41 -9.53
C ASP A 318 -11.84 1.91 -9.89
N SER A 319 -11.36 2.23 -11.10
CA SER A 319 -11.28 3.61 -11.61
C SER A 319 -12.67 4.20 -11.88
N VAL A 320 -13.57 3.42 -12.49
CA VAL A 320 -14.95 3.85 -12.76
C VAL A 320 -15.76 3.98 -11.47
N GLU A 321 -15.57 3.06 -10.51
CA GLU A 321 -16.17 3.15 -9.19
C GLU A 321 -15.65 4.37 -8.42
N ALA A 322 -14.35 4.65 -8.49
CA ALA A 322 -13.76 5.88 -7.93
C ALA A 322 -14.34 7.15 -8.58
N LEU A 323 -14.47 7.18 -9.91
CA LEU A 323 -15.07 8.31 -10.65
C LEU A 323 -16.54 8.52 -10.23
N SER A 324 -17.30 7.42 -10.18
CA SER A 324 -18.70 7.43 -9.75
C SER A 324 -18.87 7.86 -8.29
N ALA A 325 -17.95 7.45 -7.42
CA ALA A 325 -17.94 7.84 -6.02
C ALA A 325 -17.57 9.32 -5.82
N LEU A 326 -16.67 9.86 -6.65
CA LEU A 326 -16.28 11.27 -6.62
C LEU A 326 -17.42 12.20 -7.07
N PHE A 327 -18.16 11.79 -8.11
CA PHE A 327 -19.29 12.52 -8.69
C PHE A 327 -20.64 11.89 -8.32
N ARG A 328 -20.77 11.43 -7.08
CA ARG A 328 -21.95 10.68 -6.65
C ARG A 328 -23.18 11.58 -6.61
N TRP A 329 -24.25 11.13 -7.26
CA TRP A 329 -25.55 11.78 -7.18
C TRP A 329 -26.21 11.54 -5.81
N PRO A 330 -26.88 12.54 -5.22
CA PRO A 330 -27.71 12.31 -4.06
C PRO A 330 -28.82 11.31 -4.39
N SER A 331 -29.05 10.31 -3.55
CA SER A 331 -30.00 9.22 -3.85
C SER A 331 -31.43 9.72 -4.06
N TYR A 332 -31.81 10.83 -3.41
CA TYR A 332 -33.14 11.44 -3.57
C TYR A 332 -33.38 12.07 -4.95
N TRP A 333 -32.38 12.06 -5.84
CA TRP A 333 -32.54 12.43 -7.26
C TRP A 333 -33.10 11.30 -8.10
N ILE A 334 -32.98 10.07 -7.64
CA ILE A 334 -33.48 8.90 -8.34
C ILE A 334 -35.01 8.87 -8.18
N PRO A 335 -35.78 8.90 -9.28
CA PRO A 335 -37.23 8.83 -9.22
C PRO A 335 -37.70 7.63 -8.38
N GLY A 336 -38.58 7.87 -7.41
CA GLY A 336 -39.10 6.84 -6.51
C GLY A 336 -38.37 6.67 -5.18
N ILE A 337 -37.22 7.31 -4.96
CA ILE A 337 -36.57 7.35 -3.64
C ILE A 337 -37.17 8.47 -2.79
N SER A 338 -37.48 8.19 -1.52
CA SER A 338 -38.06 9.18 -0.61
C SER A 338 -37.09 10.34 -0.38
N VAL A 339 -37.62 11.57 -0.49
CA VAL A 339 -36.85 12.78 -0.24
C VAL A 339 -36.70 12.95 1.28
N PRO A 340 -35.47 13.17 1.81
CA PRO A 340 -35.26 13.51 3.21
C PRO A 340 -36.12 14.69 3.64
N THR A 341 -36.68 14.65 4.85
CA THR A 341 -37.55 15.72 5.38
C THR A 341 -36.81 17.01 5.71
N ASP A 342 -35.48 16.96 5.82
CA ASP A 342 -34.62 18.09 6.16
C ASP A 342 -34.30 18.97 4.94
N ARG A 343 -35.20 19.92 4.64
CA ARG A 343 -35.12 20.82 3.46
C ARG A 343 -33.81 21.62 3.32
N PRO A 344 -33.24 22.27 4.37
CA PRO A 344 -32.00 23.04 4.20
C PRO A 344 -30.83 22.15 3.76
N TYR A 345 -30.74 20.91 4.26
CA TYR A 345 -29.72 19.95 3.85
C TYR A 345 -29.79 19.63 2.35
N LEU A 346 -30.99 19.46 1.79
CA LEU A 346 -31.18 19.15 0.36
C LEU A 346 -30.63 20.25 -0.55
N SER A 347 -30.87 21.52 -0.19
CA SER A 347 -30.45 22.67 -1.00
C SER A 347 -28.93 22.83 -1.03
N GLN A 348 -28.27 22.57 0.10
CA GLN A 348 -26.82 22.67 0.22
C GLN A 348 -26.13 21.51 -0.48
N ASP A 349 -26.60 20.27 -0.28
CA ASP A 349 -26.01 19.08 -0.89
C ASP A 349 -26.13 19.14 -2.43
N LEU A 350 -27.26 19.63 -2.93
CA LEU A 350 -27.44 19.92 -4.34
C LEU A 350 -26.41 20.94 -4.87
N LYS A 351 -26.28 22.09 -4.19
CA LYS A 351 -25.32 23.12 -4.62
C LYS A 351 -23.89 22.59 -4.69
N LEU A 352 -23.49 21.77 -3.72
CA LEU A 352 -22.16 21.14 -3.71
C LEU A 352 -22.02 20.12 -4.84
N THR A 353 -23.03 19.29 -5.06
CA THR A 353 -23.06 18.32 -6.17
C THR A 353 -22.92 19.01 -7.53
N LEU A 354 -23.71 20.06 -7.80
CA LEU A 354 -23.60 20.83 -9.05
C LEU A 354 -22.24 21.48 -9.22
N ARG A 355 -21.59 21.93 -8.13
CA ARG A 355 -20.23 22.48 -8.19
C ARG A 355 -19.20 21.41 -8.56
N LEU A 356 -19.32 20.19 -8.04
CA LEU A 356 -18.48 19.06 -8.46
C LEU A 356 -18.64 18.78 -9.96
N PHE A 357 -19.89 18.67 -10.44
CA PHE A 357 -20.13 18.48 -11.88
C PHE A 357 -19.61 19.64 -12.72
N SER A 358 -19.70 20.88 -12.23
CA SER A 358 -19.12 22.03 -12.90
C SER A 358 -17.61 21.91 -13.08
N ILE A 359 -16.90 21.28 -12.13
CA ILE A 359 -15.46 21.00 -12.26
C ILE A 359 -15.26 19.95 -13.36
N LEU A 360 -16.00 18.83 -13.34
CA LEU A 360 -15.90 17.78 -14.36
C LEU A 360 -16.10 18.33 -15.78
N ILE A 361 -17.19 19.06 -16.01
CA ILE A 361 -17.53 19.58 -17.35
C ILE A 361 -16.62 20.71 -17.82
N SER A 362 -15.81 21.30 -16.92
CA SER A 362 -14.84 22.33 -17.29
C SER A 362 -13.60 21.76 -17.99
N HIS A 363 -13.37 20.44 -17.87
CA HIS A 363 -12.26 19.78 -18.55
C HIS A 363 -12.53 19.63 -20.05
N LYS A 364 -11.55 20.01 -20.88
CA LYS A 364 -11.63 19.85 -22.32
C LYS A 364 -11.70 18.36 -22.68
N GLY A 365 -12.65 17.99 -23.54
CA GLY A 365 -12.78 16.61 -24.03
C GLY A 365 -13.45 15.64 -23.06
N TRP A 366 -14.11 16.14 -22.00
CA TRP A 366 -14.69 15.26 -20.98
C TRP A 366 -15.78 14.36 -21.55
N VAL A 367 -16.58 14.83 -22.51
CA VAL A 367 -17.66 14.06 -23.13
C VAL A 367 -17.08 12.89 -23.90
N GLU A 368 -16.08 13.15 -24.75
CA GLU A 368 -15.40 12.16 -25.56
C GLU A 368 -14.75 11.10 -24.67
N LYS A 369 -14.03 11.52 -23.61
CA LYS A 369 -13.47 10.57 -22.64
C LYS A 369 -14.53 9.68 -21.97
N ILE A 370 -15.70 10.21 -21.62
CA ILE A 370 -16.79 9.42 -21.03
C ILE A 370 -17.38 8.42 -22.04
N ILE A 371 -17.50 8.81 -23.30
CA ILE A 371 -17.93 7.91 -24.38
C ILE A 371 -16.89 6.80 -24.57
N ASP A 372 -15.60 7.14 -24.66
CA ASP A 372 -14.51 6.18 -24.82
C ASP A 372 -14.48 5.15 -23.67
N ILE A 373 -14.70 5.59 -22.43
CA ILE A 373 -14.81 4.72 -21.25
C ILE A 373 -15.98 3.73 -21.43
N TRP A 374 -17.14 4.22 -21.87
CA TRP A 374 -18.32 3.37 -22.11
C TRP A 374 -18.04 2.31 -23.19
N GLU A 375 -17.50 2.73 -24.33
CA GLU A 375 -17.17 1.83 -25.45
C GLU A 375 -16.13 0.77 -25.06
N THR A 376 -15.10 1.16 -24.28
CA THR A 376 -14.06 0.24 -23.80
C THR A 376 -14.65 -0.84 -22.89
N HIS A 377 -15.56 -0.47 -21.99
CA HIS A 377 -16.19 -1.41 -21.07
C HIS A 377 -17.17 -2.38 -21.75
N ASP A 378 -17.89 -1.92 -22.77
CA ASP A 378 -18.76 -2.78 -23.57
C ASP A 378 -17.94 -3.85 -24.31
N ALA A 379 -16.83 -3.47 -24.94
CA ALA A 379 -15.93 -4.41 -25.62
C ALA A 379 -15.31 -5.45 -24.67
N ASP A 380 -14.89 -5.02 -23.47
CA ASP A 380 -14.35 -5.90 -22.43
C ASP A 380 -15.36 -6.98 -22.02
N ASN A 381 -16.63 -6.59 -21.83
CA ASN A 381 -17.70 -7.50 -21.42
C ASN A 381 -17.99 -8.55 -22.50
N GLU A 382 -17.96 -8.18 -23.78
CA GLU A 382 -18.15 -9.12 -24.91
C GLU A 382 -17.00 -10.12 -25.03
N SER A 383 -15.76 -9.70 -24.76
CA SER A 383 -14.58 -10.57 -24.82
C SER A 383 -14.57 -11.68 -23.75
N VAL A 384 -15.23 -11.43 -22.60
CA VAL A 384 -15.36 -12.41 -21.51
C VAL A 384 -16.40 -13.49 -21.85
N ILE A 385 -17.43 -13.17 -22.62
CA ILE A 385 -18.49 -14.11 -23.01
C ILE A 385 -18.00 -15.11 -24.07
N THR A 386 -16.99 -14.74 -24.85
CA THR A 386 -16.50 -15.50 -26.01
C THR A 386 -15.29 -16.40 -25.73
N ARG A 387 -14.73 -16.35 -24.52
CA ARG A 387 -13.68 -17.26 -24.04
C ARG A 387 -14.27 -18.31 -23.11
#